data_AF-A0A962EGB9-F1
#
_entry.id   AF-A0A962EGB9-F1
#
_cell.length_a   1.000
_cell.length_b   1.000
_cell.length_c   1.000
_cell.angle_alpha   90.00
_cell.angle_beta   90.00
_cell.angle_gamma   90.00
#
_symmetry.space_group_name_H-M   'P 1'
#
loop_
_entity.id
_entity.type
_entity.pdbx_description
1 polymer ?
#
loop_
_entity_poly.entity_id
_entity_poly.type
_entity_poly.pdbx_seq_one_letter_code
_entity_poly.pdbx_strand_id
1 'polypeptide(L)'
;MNESPESESLSPLAQLFTPAESEALAELMLSFDGGMLDFGELDGFLSALAVAPQPQSIERWWNALVGPEPEWEAEDEPARARALIERYYGMVQARVAMSPFDLGPESMPPLWSMTDEEEGDYDEEEIDYGDDEFDVDDSDLDDDIDVDDADDDEGLADIETVRAQLRAAIEAEPDLDQAVESDDADFDDDEFDDEAFDDMAEEDPEFLADDMDFSFAVGETWLSGFRYALSLQADEWRKVIEAEPPLARWLDALWRAADSVQGEGGSSGALPAMAPEAAAPEDAGFLALEAALRQSSERQEVLQLDEDQLLNLLPLILHQLWRRHRDGAESVSETLQEDARQALLNGEYQLRDELDDLLKLHAVPAGGMTLEQLDGFWTAQRAAGLEVSPFDQLERICGKDKVWESADEARELMQTLLAYWHQIGERLLRQPNPDDPGCFPHIEMPAKFDEAHPPKAAIGRDFALSFLAAIEDFPRSAKLLLMDPEAKHWLAPFEALAEGKSLE
;
A
#
# COMPACT_ATOMS: atom_id res chain seq x y z
N MET A 1 26.23 -33.64 -6.51
CA MET A 1 26.74 -32.52 -7.31
C MET A 1 27.27 -31.51 -6.31
N ASN A 2 28.43 -30.90 -6.58
CA ASN A 2 29.04 -29.91 -5.69
C ASN A 2 28.10 -28.72 -5.51
N GLU A 3 27.70 -28.47 -4.28
CA GLU A 3 27.33 -27.13 -3.83
C GLU A 3 28.64 -26.31 -3.85
N SER A 4 28.72 -25.34 -4.75
CA SER A 4 29.72 -24.28 -4.62
C SER A 4 29.37 -23.50 -3.35
N PRO A 5 30.32 -23.19 -2.47
CA PRO A 5 30.06 -22.23 -1.42
C PRO A 5 29.75 -20.92 -2.11
N GLU A 6 28.54 -20.41 -1.95
CA GLU A 6 28.25 -19.00 -2.18
C GLU A 6 29.27 -18.24 -1.36
N SER A 7 30.23 -17.61 -2.04
CA SER A 7 31.04 -16.61 -1.40
C SER A 7 30.07 -15.53 -1.00
N GLU A 8 29.74 -15.43 0.30
CA GLU A 8 29.13 -14.24 0.89
C GLU A 8 30.01 -13.06 0.46
N SER A 9 29.65 -12.41 -0.63
CA SER A 9 30.30 -11.21 -1.09
C SER A 9 29.94 -10.17 -0.05
N LEU A 10 30.90 -9.80 0.79
CA LEU A 10 30.75 -8.72 1.76
C LEU A 10 30.17 -7.51 1.04
N SER A 11 28.99 -7.07 1.51
CA SER A 11 28.32 -5.83 1.13
C SER A 11 29.32 -4.73 0.79
N PRO A 12 29.24 -4.10 -0.39
CA PRO A 12 30.09 -2.96 -0.75
C PRO A 12 29.95 -1.81 0.25
N LEU A 13 28.75 -1.61 0.82
CA LEU A 13 28.48 -0.55 1.79
C LEU A 13 28.96 -0.89 3.20
N ALA A 14 28.90 -2.17 3.61
CA ALA A 14 29.38 -2.60 4.94
C ALA A 14 30.89 -2.37 5.14
N GLN A 15 31.65 -2.22 4.06
CA GLN A 15 33.07 -1.84 4.12
C GLN A 15 33.28 -0.36 4.49
N LEU A 16 32.27 0.49 4.27
CA LEU A 16 32.32 1.93 4.54
C LEU A 16 31.77 2.26 5.93
N PHE A 17 30.71 1.57 6.33
CA PHE A 17 30.05 1.75 7.62
C PHE A 17 29.54 0.41 8.14
N THR A 18 29.96 0.03 9.33
CA THR A 18 29.67 -1.29 9.90
C THR A 18 28.35 -1.31 10.67
N PRO A 19 27.70 -2.47 10.86
CA PRO A 19 26.48 -2.57 11.67
C PRO A 19 26.62 -1.99 13.08
N ALA A 20 27.74 -2.27 13.76
CA ALA A 20 28.04 -1.71 15.08
C ALA A 20 28.21 -0.17 15.08
N GLU A 21 28.64 0.41 13.96
CA GLU A 21 28.67 1.87 13.80
C GLU A 21 27.27 2.44 13.54
N SER A 22 26.37 1.66 12.94
CA SER A 22 24.94 1.99 12.77
C SER A 22 24.21 2.02 14.10
N GLU A 23 24.37 0.97 14.92
CA GLU A 23 23.84 0.93 16.28
C GLU A 23 24.35 2.12 17.10
N ALA A 24 25.67 2.38 17.07
CA ALA A 24 26.26 3.51 17.78
C ALA A 24 25.78 4.88 17.26
N LEU A 25 25.37 4.99 15.99
CA LEU A 25 24.83 6.22 15.42
C LEU A 25 23.37 6.41 15.81
N ALA A 26 22.58 5.33 15.82
CA ALA A 26 21.22 5.35 16.31
C ALA A 26 21.15 5.73 17.79
N GLU A 27 21.97 5.10 18.64
CA GLU A 27 22.11 5.46 20.06
C GLU A 27 22.49 6.93 20.25
N LEU A 28 23.40 7.44 19.41
CA LEU A 28 23.80 8.84 19.43
C LEU A 28 22.63 9.77 19.06
N MET A 29 21.83 9.43 18.05
CA MET A 29 20.68 10.25 17.67
C MET A 29 19.61 10.27 18.78
N LEU A 30 19.39 9.14 19.45
CA LEU A 30 18.49 9.06 20.61
C LEU A 30 18.98 9.88 21.81
N SER A 31 20.29 10.07 21.98
CA SER A 31 20.86 10.79 23.12
C SER A 31 20.63 12.31 23.09
N PHE A 32 20.30 12.88 21.93
CA PHE A 32 19.97 14.29 21.84
C PHE A 32 18.51 14.51 22.24
N ASP A 33 18.28 14.75 23.54
CA ASP A 33 16.99 15.18 24.07
C ASP A 33 16.64 16.56 23.47
N GLY A 34 15.74 16.59 22.48
CA GLY A 34 15.44 17.78 21.67
C GLY A 34 16.30 17.95 20.40
N GLY A 35 16.98 16.90 19.93
CA GLY A 35 17.62 16.85 18.61
C GLY A 35 16.60 16.99 17.48
N MET A 36 16.93 17.78 16.45
CA MET A 36 16.03 18.09 15.33
C MET A 36 15.87 16.94 14.32
N LEU A 37 16.60 15.83 14.41
CA LEU A 37 16.49 14.74 13.44
C LEU A 37 16.67 13.38 14.16
N ASP A 38 15.74 12.45 13.95
CA ASP A 38 15.93 11.04 14.29
C ASP A 38 16.89 10.33 13.28
N PHE A 39 17.12 9.02 13.44
CA PHE A 39 18.02 8.28 12.56
C PHE A 39 17.53 8.22 11.09
N GLY A 40 16.22 8.05 10.87
CA GLY A 40 15.62 8.03 9.54
C GLY A 40 15.68 9.42 8.88
N GLU A 41 15.33 10.45 9.64
CA GLU A 41 15.44 11.87 9.27
C GLU A 41 16.89 12.27 8.97
N LEU A 42 17.85 11.80 9.76
CA LEU A 42 19.28 12.00 9.47
C LEU A 42 19.64 11.39 8.12
N ASP A 43 19.25 10.15 7.84
CA ASP A 43 19.53 9.51 6.56
C ASP A 43 18.88 10.27 5.39
N GLY A 44 17.62 10.67 5.54
CA GLY A 44 16.91 11.50 4.56
C GLY A 44 17.65 12.80 4.27
N PHE A 45 18.05 13.52 5.32
CA PHE A 45 18.80 14.76 5.24
C PHE A 45 20.14 14.56 4.52
N LEU A 46 20.89 13.53 4.89
CA LEU A 46 22.18 13.21 4.27
C LEU A 46 22.05 12.74 2.82
N SER A 47 20.97 12.02 2.49
CA SER A 47 20.65 11.60 1.13
C SER A 47 20.38 12.80 0.23
N ALA A 48 19.60 13.78 0.71
CA ALA A 48 19.38 15.04 0.00
C ALA A 48 20.68 15.85 -0.19
N LEU A 49 21.59 15.85 0.80
CA LEU A 49 22.91 16.47 0.65
C LEU A 49 23.79 15.76 -0.38
N ALA A 50 23.77 14.42 -0.40
CA ALA A 50 24.55 13.64 -1.34
C ALA A 50 24.17 13.95 -2.79
N VAL A 51 22.88 14.11 -3.05
CA VAL A 51 22.31 14.42 -4.38
C VAL A 51 22.13 15.92 -4.63
N ALA A 52 22.62 16.79 -3.75
CA ALA A 52 22.41 18.23 -3.86
C ALA A 52 23.03 18.84 -5.13
N PRO A 53 22.39 19.86 -5.75
CA PRO A 53 22.87 20.47 -6.99
C PRO A 53 24.28 21.04 -6.88
N GLN A 54 24.66 21.50 -5.69
CA GLN A 54 26.01 21.92 -5.37
C GLN A 54 26.61 21.01 -4.30
N PRO A 55 27.88 20.57 -4.45
CA PRO A 55 28.54 19.82 -3.39
C PRO A 55 28.71 20.70 -2.15
N GLN A 56 28.21 20.23 -1.01
CA GLN A 56 28.32 20.90 0.28
C GLN A 56 29.18 20.06 1.24
N SER A 57 29.95 20.72 2.09
CA SER A 57 30.55 20.08 3.26
C SER A 57 29.49 19.91 4.34
N ILE A 58 29.49 18.77 5.02
CA ILE A 58 28.60 18.49 6.14
C ILE A 58 28.83 19.45 7.31
N GLU A 59 30.04 20.02 7.44
CA GLU A 59 30.39 21.00 8.47
C GLU A 59 29.45 22.21 8.49
N ARG A 60 28.95 22.61 7.31
CA ARG A 60 28.02 23.74 7.18
C ARG A 60 26.69 23.47 7.87
N TRP A 61 26.31 22.22 8.01
CA TRP A 61 25.00 21.77 8.47
C TRP A 61 25.04 21.23 9.90
N TRP A 62 26.17 21.33 10.59
CA TRP A 62 26.33 20.77 11.92
C TRP A 62 25.25 21.25 12.90
N ASN A 63 24.95 22.55 12.91
CA ASN A 63 23.91 23.11 13.78
C ASN A 63 22.49 22.62 13.43
N ALA A 64 22.25 22.20 12.18
CA ALA A 64 20.97 21.61 11.79
C ALA A 64 20.87 20.13 12.19
N LEU A 65 22.01 19.43 12.23
CA LEU A 65 22.09 18.01 12.58
C LEU A 65 22.00 17.76 14.09
N VAL A 66 22.70 18.56 14.90
CA VAL A 66 22.80 18.34 16.37
C VAL A 66 22.23 19.49 17.20
N GLY A 67 21.56 20.46 16.54
CA GLY A 67 21.07 21.67 17.19
C GLY A 67 22.14 22.75 17.41
N PRO A 68 21.74 23.96 17.83
CA PRO A 68 22.63 25.11 17.98
C PRO A 68 23.57 25.04 19.20
N GLU A 69 23.17 24.34 20.27
CA GLU A 69 23.94 24.17 21.51
C GLU A 69 23.72 22.74 22.07
N PRO A 70 24.25 21.69 21.41
CA PRO A 70 24.11 20.32 21.90
C PRO A 70 24.73 20.15 23.29
N GLU A 71 23.98 19.52 24.19
CA GLU A 71 24.48 19.08 25.49
C GLU A 71 25.21 17.74 25.32
N TRP A 72 26.47 17.69 25.77
CA TRP A 72 27.31 16.49 25.67
C TRP A 72 27.65 16.01 27.08
N GLU A 73 27.58 14.69 27.31
CA GLU A 73 27.92 14.10 28.60
C GLU A 73 29.44 14.03 28.80
N ALA A 74 30.19 13.86 27.71
CA ALA A 74 31.65 13.75 27.72
C ALA A 74 32.37 14.71 26.76
N GLU A 75 33.62 15.05 27.08
CA GLU A 75 34.45 16.01 26.31
C GLU A 75 34.84 15.47 24.91
N ASP A 76 34.87 14.15 24.72
CA ASP A 76 35.23 13.48 23.47
C ASP A 76 34.04 13.11 22.58
N GLU A 77 32.81 13.17 23.10
CA GLU A 77 31.57 12.88 22.35
C GLU A 77 31.38 13.73 21.10
N PRO A 78 31.62 15.06 21.08
CA PRO A 78 31.46 15.85 19.86
C PRO A 78 32.37 15.36 18.71
N ALA A 79 33.59 14.94 19.05
CA ALA A 79 34.54 14.42 18.06
C ALA A 79 34.13 13.03 17.56
N ARG A 80 33.62 12.17 18.46
CA ARG A 80 33.08 10.85 18.11
C ARG A 80 31.84 10.99 17.23
N ALA A 81 30.87 11.81 17.61
CA ALA A 81 29.65 12.09 16.87
C ALA A 81 29.97 12.57 15.45
N ARG A 82 30.88 13.55 15.35
CA ARG A 82 31.33 14.08 14.06
C ARG A 82 31.97 13.02 13.18
N ALA A 83 32.89 12.21 13.72
CA ALA A 83 33.54 11.15 12.96
C ALA A 83 32.52 10.10 12.47
N LEU A 84 31.51 9.78 13.29
CA LEU A 84 30.48 8.81 12.96
C LEU A 84 29.57 9.32 11.84
N ILE A 85 29.05 10.54 11.98
CA ILE A 85 28.19 11.18 10.97
C ILE A 85 28.94 11.40 9.65
N GLU A 86 30.21 11.85 9.68
CA GLU A 86 31.02 12.03 8.47
C GLU A 86 31.24 10.70 7.72
N ARG A 87 31.45 9.60 8.46
CA ARG A 87 31.59 8.27 7.86
C ARG A 87 30.27 7.73 7.32
N TYR A 88 29.18 7.92 8.05
CA TYR A 88 27.84 7.56 7.60
C TYR A 88 27.47 8.31 6.32
N TYR A 89 27.74 9.62 6.27
CA TYR A 89 27.56 10.41 5.05
C TYR A 89 28.41 9.88 3.88
N GLY A 90 29.65 9.44 4.14
CA GLY A 90 30.47 8.77 3.13
C GLY A 90 29.84 7.48 2.58
N MET A 91 29.18 6.69 3.43
CA MET A 91 28.39 5.53 3.01
C MET A 91 27.16 5.94 2.19
N VAL A 92 26.39 6.93 2.64
CA VAL A 92 25.22 7.46 1.91
C VAL A 92 25.63 7.97 0.52
N GLN A 93 26.76 8.68 0.42
CA GLN A 93 27.32 9.12 -0.86
C GLN A 93 27.66 7.95 -1.79
N ALA A 94 28.18 6.85 -1.25
CA ALA A 94 28.44 5.65 -2.03
C ALA A 94 27.14 4.95 -2.47
N ARG A 95 26.15 4.86 -1.58
CA ARG A 95 24.82 4.27 -1.85
C ARG A 95 24.15 4.92 -3.05
N VAL A 96 24.12 6.26 -3.11
CA VAL A 96 23.50 6.98 -4.24
C VAL A 96 24.38 6.99 -5.51
N ALA A 97 25.70 6.77 -5.38
CA ALA A 97 26.61 6.75 -6.52
C ALA A 97 26.58 5.42 -7.28
N MET A 98 26.31 4.32 -6.59
CA MET A 98 26.20 3.00 -7.19
C MET A 98 24.82 2.81 -7.81
N SER A 99 24.75 2.00 -8.87
CA SER A 99 23.48 1.63 -9.48
C SER A 99 22.63 0.86 -8.47
N PRO A 100 21.35 1.21 -8.26
CA PRO A 100 20.48 0.47 -7.35
C PRO A 100 20.30 -0.98 -7.80
N PHE A 101 20.38 -1.25 -9.11
CA PHE A 101 20.35 -2.61 -9.65
C PHE A 101 21.57 -3.46 -9.29
N ASP A 102 22.73 -2.83 -9.02
CA ASP A 102 23.96 -3.52 -8.61
C ASP A 102 24.00 -3.72 -7.08
N LEU A 103 23.43 -2.78 -6.33
CA LEU A 103 23.36 -2.83 -4.85
C LEU A 103 22.21 -3.71 -4.33
N GLY A 104 21.14 -3.88 -5.09
CA GLY A 104 19.97 -4.64 -4.65
C GLY A 104 19.32 -4.01 -3.41
N PRO A 105 18.92 -4.81 -2.40
CA PRO A 105 18.27 -4.31 -1.19
C PRO A 105 19.08 -3.26 -0.42
N GLU A 106 20.41 -3.31 -0.49
CA GLU A 106 21.29 -2.33 0.18
C GLU A 106 21.21 -0.92 -0.41
N SER A 107 20.57 -0.77 -1.58
CA SER A 107 20.31 0.54 -2.17
C SER A 107 19.19 1.30 -1.44
N MET A 108 18.31 0.58 -0.73
CA MET A 108 17.22 1.17 0.02
C MET A 108 17.75 1.94 1.24
N PRO A 109 17.32 3.20 1.43
CA PRO A 109 17.54 3.90 2.70
C PRO A 109 16.84 3.17 3.86
N PRO A 110 17.33 3.33 5.11
CA PRO A 110 16.56 2.94 6.28
C PRO A 110 15.31 3.83 6.36
N LEU A 111 14.15 3.26 6.04
CA LEU A 111 12.86 3.96 6.03
C LEU A 111 12.18 3.98 7.41
N TRP A 112 12.75 3.32 8.41
CA TRP A 112 12.16 3.14 9.74
C TRP A 112 12.84 4.04 10.79
N SER A 113 12.06 4.56 11.74
CA SER A 113 12.58 5.16 12.97
C SER A 113 12.89 4.07 14.00
N MET A 114 13.96 4.25 14.79
CA MET A 114 14.42 3.32 15.81
C MET A 114 13.64 3.41 17.13
N THR A 115 12.53 4.15 17.18
CA THR A 115 11.76 4.33 18.43
C THR A 115 10.93 3.12 18.85
N ASP A 116 10.80 2.09 17.99
CA ASP A 116 9.83 1.00 18.20
C ASP A 116 10.46 -0.38 18.49
N GLU A 117 11.71 -0.44 18.98
CA GLU A 117 12.25 -1.67 19.60
C GLU A 117 11.77 -1.88 21.05
N GLU A 118 10.82 -1.07 21.57
CA GLU A 118 10.03 -1.49 22.75
C GLU A 118 8.97 -2.52 22.30
N GLU A 119 9.45 -3.74 22.01
CA GLU A 119 8.66 -4.94 22.28
C GLU A 119 8.12 -4.83 23.71
N GLY A 120 6.80 -4.59 23.82
CA GLY A 120 6.09 -4.79 25.06
C GLY A 120 6.25 -6.26 25.47
N ASP A 121 7.24 -6.54 26.31
CA ASP A 121 7.16 -7.55 27.36
C ASP A 121 5.91 -7.20 28.19
N TYR A 122 4.74 -7.60 27.70
CA TYR A 122 3.56 -7.69 28.54
C TYR A 122 3.85 -8.84 29.51
N ASP A 123 4.32 -8.47 30.71
CA ASP A 123 4.31 -9.33 31.87
C ASP A 123 2.96 -10.04 31.92
N GLU A 124 2.98 -11.37 31.85
CA GLU A 124 1.85 -12.26 32.07
C GLU A 124 1.34 -12.08 33.51
N GLU A 125 0.64 -10.98 33.81
CA GLU A 125 -0.14 -10.87 35.05
C GLU A 125 -1.40 -11.73 34.91
N GLU A 126 -1.28 -12.96 35.42
CA GLU A 126 -2.32 -13.84 35.97
C GLU A 126 -3.71 -13.19 36.05
N ILE A 127 -4.56 -13.45 35.04
CA ILE A 127 -6.00 -13.23 35.15
C ILE A 127 -6.54 -14.29 36.12
N ASP A 128 -6.78 -13.85 37.36
CA ASP A 128 -7.45 -14.59 38.44
C ASP A 128 -8.94 -14.77 38.09
N TYR A 129 -9.30 -15.96 37.60
CA TYR A 129 -10.70 -16.36 37.46
C TYR A 129 -11.30 -16.59 38.85
N GLY A 130 -11.87 -15.52 39.41
CA GLY A 130 -12.71 -15.57 40.60
C GLY A 130 -13.92 -16.48 40.39
N ASP A 131 -13.84 -17.62 41.06
CA ASP A 131 -14.90 -18.60 41.34
C ASP A 131 -16.09 -17.92 42.04
N ASP A 132 -17.21 -17.71 41.34
CA ASP A 132 -18.49 -17.41 41.97
C ASP A 132 -19.59 -18.31 41.39
N GLU A 133 -19.88 -19.38 42.14
CA GLU A 133 -21.07 -20.21 42.06
C GLU A 133 -22.35 -19.35 42.17
N PHE A 134 -23.30 -19.52 41.25
CA PHE A 134 -24.71 -19.20 41.50
C PHE A 134 -25.64 -20.33 41.02
N ASP A 135 -26.00 -21.20 41.96
CA ASP A 135 -27.17 -22.08 41.93
C ASP A 135 -28.46 -21.27 42.14
N VAL A 136 -29.44 -21.30 41.22
CA VAL A 136 -30.90 -21.23 41.49
C VAL A 136 -31.66 -21.76 40.25
N ASP A 137 -32.11 -23.02 40.23
CA ASP A 137 -33.40 -23.59 40.68
C ASP A 137 -34.51 -23.60 39.61
N ASP A 138 -34.98 -24.84 39.36
CA ASP A 138 -36.10 -25.22 38.53
C ASP A 138 -37.42 -24.68 39.10
N SER A 139 -38.33 -24.18 38.25
CA SER A 139 -39.74 -24.59 38.28
C SER A 139 -40.60 -23.90 37.21
N ASP A 140 -41.33 -24.77 36.51
CA ASP A 140 -42.68 -24.60 35.98
C ASP A 140 -42.96 -23.49 34.96
N LEU A 141 -43.29 -23.90 33.72
CA LEU A 141 -44.64 -23.70 33.18
C LEU A 141 -44.82 -24.50 31.88
N ASP A 142 -45.56 -25.60 32.02
CA ASP A 142 -46.35 -26.19 30.94
C ASP A 142 -47.45 -25.20 30.50
N ASP A 143 -47.66 -25.01 29.20
CA ASP A 143 -49.01 -24.81 28.68
C ASP A 143 -49.10 -25.19 27.19
N ASP A 144 -50.05 -26.07 26.92
CA ASP A 144 -50.40 -26.68 25.64
C ASP A 144 -50.96 -25.67 24.62
N ILE A 145 -50.49 -25.71 23.36
CA ILE A 145 -51.33 -25.37 22.19
C ILE A 145 -51.05 -26.35 21.04
N ASP A 146 -51.99 -27.28 20.83
CA ASP A 146 -52.24 -28.00 19.59
C ASP A 146 -52.93 -27.08 18.56
N VAL A 147 -52.45 -27.04 17.32
CA VAL A 147 -53.30 -26.80 16.13
C VAL A 147 -52.76 -27.60 14.94
N ASP A 148 -53.58 -28.55 14.48
CA ASP A 148 -53.45 -29.33 13.24
C ASP A 148 -53.68 -28.51 11.95
N ASP A 149 -53.04 -28.98 10.86
CA ASP A 149 -53.46 -29.02 9.44
C ASP A 149 -54.22 -27.86 8.77
N ALA A 150 -53.65 -27.32 7.69
CA ALA A 150 -54.34 -27.11 6.41
C ALA A 150 -53.37 -26.79 5.25
N ASP A 151 -53.38 -27.66 4.23
CA ASP A 151 -53.05 -27.32 2.83
C ASP A 151 -54.03 -26.24 2.32
N ASP A 152 -53.55 -25.27 1.53
CA ASP A 152 -54.13 -24.98 0.20
C ASP A 152 -53.37 -23.88 -0.57
N ASP A 153 -53.33 -24.14 -1.87
CA ASP A 153 -52.74 -23.41 -2.99
C ASP A 153 -53.61 -22.21 -3.43
N GLU A 154 -53.10 -21.42 -4.38
CA GLU A 154 -53.73 -20.35 -5.18
C GLU A 154 -53.49 -18.87 -4.75
N GLY A 155 -52.78 -18.13 -5.62
CA GLY A 155 -52.76 -16.67 -5.58
C GLY A 155 -51.78 -15.95 -6.51
N LEU A 156 -51.59 -16.39 -7.76
CA LEU A 156 -50.84 -15.64 -8.77
C LEU A 156 -51.56 -14.33 -9.14
N ALA A 157 -51.06 -13.20 -8.66
CA ALA A 157 -51.44 -11.87 -9.11
C ALA A 157 -50.32 -11.24 -9.97
N ASP A 158 -50.47 -11.42 -11.28
CA ASP A 158 -50.19 -10.51 -12.40
C ASP A 158 -48.97 -9.55 -12.32
N ILE A 159 -47.80 -10.11 -12.62
CA ILE A 159 -46.49 -9.43 -12.82
C ILE A 159 -46.55 -8.33 -13.89
N GLU A 160 -47.53 -8.37 -14.80
CA GLU A 160 -47.68 -7.37 -15.86
C GLU A 160 -48.18 -6.02 -15.32
N THR A 161 -48.88 -6.02 -14.18
CA THR A 161 -49.40 -4.81 -13.52
C THR A 161 -48.28 -4.03 -12.84
N VAL A 162 -47.34 -4.72 -12.20
CA VAL A 162 -46.15 -4.11 -11.56
C VAL A 162 -45.22 -3.53 -12.63
N ARG A 163 -45.08 -4.20 -13.78
CA ARG A 163 -44.28 -3.72 -14.93
C ARG A 163 -44.85 -2.45 -15.58
N ALA A 164 -46.17 -2.32 -15.62
CA ALA A 164 -46.83 -1.13 -16.17
C ALA A 164 -46.69 0.10 -15.26
N GLN A 165 -46.72 -0.09 -13.93
CA GLN A 165 -46.53 0.98 -12.95
C GLN A 165 -45.09 1.52 -12.96
N LEU A 166 -44.10 0.65 -13.12
CA LEU A 166 -42.69 1.05 -13.18
C LEU A 166 -42.34 1.82 -14.47
N ARG A 167 -42.97 1.48 -15.61
CA ARG A 167 -42.77 2.21 -16.88
C ARG A 167 -43.40 3.61 -16.85
N ALA A 168 -44.52 3.80 -16.15
CA ALA A 168 -45.17 5.10 -16.00
C ALA A 168 -44.37 6.08 -15.10
N ALA A 169 -43.54 5.56 -14.18
CA ALA A 169 -42.68 6.37 -13.31
C ALA A 169 -41.42 6.87 -14.02
N ILE A 170 -40.98 6.23 -15.10
CA ILE A 170 -39.76 6.58 -15.84
C ILE A 170 -40.03 7.60 -16.96
N GLU A 171 -41.27 7.68 -17.47
CA GLU A 171 -41.63 8.61 -18.56
C GLU A 171 -42.06 10.03 -18.09
N ALA A 172 -41.96 10.32 -16.79
CA ALA A 172 -42.22 11.65 -16.26
C ALA A 172 -40.90 12.42 -16.06
N GLU A 173 -40.44 13.12 -17.09
CA GLU A 173 -39.33 14.09 -16.96
C GLU A 173 -39.77 15.29 -16.11
N PRO A 174 -38.97 15.73 -15.12
CA PRO A 174 -39.13 17.05 -14.53
C PRO A 174 -38.34 18.09 -15.34
N ASP A 175 -39.07 19.06 -15.90
CA ASP A 175 -38.57 20.32 -16.45
C ASP A 175 -37.79 21.08 -15.36
N LEU A 176 -36.47 21.14 -15.51
CA LEU A 176 -35.59 22.00 -14.72
C LEU A 176 -35.47 23.37 -15.41
N ASP A 177 -36.38 24.28 -15.10
CA ASP A 177 -36.22 25.71 -15.36
C ASP A 177 -37.16 26.54 -14.47
N GLN A 178 -36.70 26.89 -13.25
CA GLN A 178 -36.82 28.25 -12.76
C GLN A 178 -36.14 28.47 -11.41
N ALA A 179 -35.43 29.59 -11.37
CA ALA A 179 -34.66 30.08 -10.26
C ALA A 179 -35.49 30.98 -9.31
N VAL A 180 -34.89 31.23 -8.14
CA VAL A 180 -34.98 32.47 -7.33
C VAL A 180 -36.09 32.58 -6.25
N GLU A 181 -35.58 32.76 -5.01
CA GLU A 181 -36.04 33.59 -3.86
C GLU A 181 -37.15 33.19 -2.87
N SER A 182 -36.89 33.65 -1.63
CA SER A 182 -37.75 33.95 -0.46
C SER A 182 -38.08 32.77 0.47
N ASP A 183 -37.56 32.76 1.71
CA ASP A 183 -37.90 33.52 2.94
C ASP A 183 -39.05 32.90 3.75
N ASP A 184 -38.76 32.74 5.05
CA ASP A 184 -39.64 32.61 6.22
C ASP A 184 -40.75 31.54 6.26
N ALA A 185 -40.64 30.60 7.21
CA ALA A 185 -41.66 30.43 8.25
C ALA A 185 -41.25 29.41 9.32
N ASP A 186 -41.41 29.84 10.56
CA ASP A 186 -41.35 29.10 11.82
C ASP A 186 -42.25 27.85 11.84
N PHE A 187 -41.79 26.77 12.49
CA PHE A 187 -42.68 25.88 13.25
C PHE A 187 -41.94 25.31 14.46
N ASP A 188 -42.33 25.81 15.63
CA ASP A 188 -42.03 25.31 16.96
C ASP A 188 -42.74 23.97 17.25
N ASP A 189 -42.13 23.23 18.19
CA ASP A 189 -42.70 22.36 19.22
C ASP A 189 -43.68 21.23 18.82
N ASP A 190 -43.25 19.99 19.10
CA ASP A 190 -43.98 19.19 20.10
C ASP A 190 -43.01 18.19 20.78
N GLU A 191 -42.92 18.34 22.11
CA GLU A 191 -42.34 17.43 23.09
C GLU A 191 -42.97 16.03 22.99
N PHE A 192 -42.15 14.98 23.03
CA PHE A 192 -42.52 13.74 23.71
C PHE A 192 -41.26 13.13 24.34
N ASP A 193 -41.09 13.44 25.61
CA ASP A 193 -40.27 12.72 26.57
C ASP A 193 -41.13 11.58 27.14
N ASP A 194 -40.56 10.39 27.27
CA ASP A 194 -40.79 9.47 28.39
C ASP A 194 -39.96 8.18 28.17
N GLU A 195 -38.85 8.18 28.89
CA GLU A 195 -38.03 7.05 29.33
C GLU A 195 -38.82 5.77 29.64
N ALA A 196 -38.28 4.62 29.21
CA ALA A 196 -38.05 3.41 30.03
C ALA A 196 -37.86 2.18 29.12
N PHE A 197 -36.62 1.71 28.99
CA PHE A 197 -36.21 0.33 29.27
C PHE A 197 -34.71 0.21 28.95
N ASP A 198 -33.91 0.50 29.97
CA ASP A 198 -32.51 0.10 30.07
C ASP A 198 -32.42 -1.39 30.48
N ASP A 199 -31.27 -1.96 30.14
CA ASP A 199 -30.68 -3.19 30.66
C ASP A 199 -31.23 -4.53 30.17
N MET A 200 -30.65 -5.04 29.08
CA MET A 200 -29.89 -6.29 29.16
C MET A 200 -28.89 -6.44 27.99
N ALA A 201 -27.61 -6.38 28.37
CA ALA A 201 -26.47 -7.08 27.79
C ALA A 201 -26.05 -6.68 26.37
N GLU A 202 -25.35 -5.55 26.31
CA GLU A 202 -24.14 -5.40 25.52
C GLU A 202 -23.18 -6.58 25.83
N GLU A 203 -23.14 -7.58 24.94
CA GLU A 203 -21.93 -8.38 24.77
C GLU A 203 -21.10 -7.73 23.66
N ASP A 204 -20.13 -7.01 24.17
CA ASP A 204 -19.09 -6.22 23.55
C ASP A 204 -18.30 -6.98 22.45
N PRO A 205 -18.40 -6.58 21.16
CA PRO A 205 -17.44 -7.00 20.14
C PRO A 205 -16.28 -5.99 19.98
N GLU A 206 -15.99 -5.13 20.97
CA GLU A 206 -14.85 -4.19 20.91
C GLU A 206 -13.47 -4.89 20.98
N PHE A 207 -13.38 -6.21 21.10
CA PHE A 207 -12.08 -6.90 21.15
C PHE A 207 -11.45 -7.28 19.79
N LEU A 208 -12.06 -6.94 18.64
CA LEU A 208 -11.46 -7.21 17.32
C LEU A 208 -11.64 -6.08 16.28
N ALA A 209 -12.10 -4.90 16.69
CA ALA A 209 -12.34 -3.78 15.77
C ALA A 209 -11.84 -2.42 16.29
N ASP A 210 -10.96 -2.41 17.30
CA ASP A 210 -10.10 -1.25 17.49
C ASP A 210 -9.14 -1.19 16.31
N ASP A 211 -9.33 -0.14 15.51
CA ASP A 211 -8.50 0.38 14.44
C ASP A 211 -7.03 -0.01 14.60
N MET A 212 -6.63 -1.17 14.08
CA MET A 212 -5.26 -1.40 13.67
C MET A 212 -5.05 -0.60 12.39
N ASP A 213 -4.95 0.71 12.56
CA ASP A 213 -4.42 1.64 11.58
C ASP A 213 -2.91 1.34 11.46
N PHE A 214 -2.60 0.20 10.82
CA PHE A 214 -1.25 -0.21 10.44
C PHE A 214 -0.66 0.71 9.35
N SER A 215 -1.31 1.83 9.01
CA SER A 215 -0.69 2.86 8.18
C SER A 215 0.32 3.67 9.00
N PHE A 216 1.27 2.98 9.62
CA PHE A 216 2.55 3.59 9.88
C PHE A 216 3.15 3.87 8.50
N ALA A 217 3.24 5.14 8.12
CA ALA A 217 3.80 5.53 6.83
C ALA A 217 5.30 5.24 6.85
N VAL A 218 5.66 4.03 6.41
CA VAL A 218 7.05 3.61 6.19
C VAL A 218 7.75 4.71 5.40
N GLY A 219 8.85 5.26 5.93
CA GLY A 219 9.59 6.32 5.25
C GLY A 219 9.16 7.75 5.57
N GLU A 220 8.19 8.00 6.46
CA GLU A 220 7.83 9.35 6.91
C GLU A 220 9.04 10.13 7.41
N THR A 221 9.79 9.52 8.35
CA THR A 221 10.94 10.14 9.00
C THR A 221 12.04 10.42 7.96
N TRP A 222 12.29 9.48 7.07
CA TRP A 222 13.20 9.69 5.95
C TRP A 222 12.77 10.86 5.05
N LEU A 223 11.49 10.91 4.66
CA LEU A 223 10.94 11.95 3.79
C LEU A 223 10.99 13.33 4.44
N SER A 224 10.72 13.42 5.75
CA SER A 224 10.85 14.64 6.56
C SER A 224 12.26 15.22 6.48
N GLY A 225 13.28 14.42 6.79
CA GLY A 225 14.68 14.84 6.74
C GLY A 225 15.14 15.21 5.32
N PHE A 226 14.72 14.44 4.32
CA PHE A 226 15.02 14.70 2.90
C PHE A 226 14.44 16.06 2.46
N ARG A 227 13.16 16.30 2.74
CA ARG A 227 12.45 17.55 2.44
C ARG A 227 13.09 18.75 3.12
N TYR A 228 13.49 18.62 4.40
CA TYR A 228 14.16 19.68 5.13
C TYR A 228 15.48 20.08 4.44
N ALA A 229 16.32 19.12 4.06
CA ALA A 229 17.57 19.41 3.35
C ALA A 229 17.37 20.03 1.96
N LEU A 230 16.29 19.71 1.25
CA LEU A 230 15.92 20.37 -0.01
C LEU A 230 15.55 21.84 0.21
N SER A 231 14.76 22.14 1.24
CA SER A 231 14.28 23.50 1.51
C SER A 231 15.43 24.46 1.82
N LEU A 232 16.44 23.99 2.55
CA LEU A 232 17.68 24.73 2.82
C LEU A 232 18.48 25.09 1.55
N GLN A 233 18.17 24.45 0.42
CA GLN A 233 18.81 24.65 -0.87
C GLN A 233 17.81 25.02 -1.98
N ALA A 234 16.66 25.59 -1.60
CA ALA A 234 15.54 25.91 -2.49
C ALA A 234 15.95 26.67 -3.76
N ASP A 235 16.81 27.67 -3.64
CA ASP A 235 17.27 28.48 -4.79
C ASP A 235 18.00 27.65 -5.85
N GLU A 236 18.80 26.66 -5.42
CA GLU A 236 19.55 25.81 -6.33
C GLU A 236 18.64 24.74 -6.96
N TRP A 237 17.74 24.14 -6.17
CA TRP A 237 16.74 23.21 -6.68
C TRP A 237 15.79 23.84 -7.70
N ARG A 238 15.37 25.10 -7.47
CA ARG A 238 14.55 25.83 -8.46
C ARG A 238 15.26 26.00 -9.80
N LYS A 239 16.57 26.31 -9.81
CA LYS A 239 17.35 26.37 -11.05
C LYS A 239 17.42 25.01 -11.75
N VAL A 240 17.50 23.92 -10.97
CA VAL A 240 17.50 22.56 -11.52
C VAL A 240 16.18 22.23 -12.19
N ILE A 241 15.06 22.59 -11.57
CA ILE A 241 13.71 22.41 -12.10
C ILE A 241 13.50 23.28 -13.35
N GLU A 242 13.96 24.54 -13.35
CA GLU A 242 13.90 25.39 -14.53
C GLU A 242 14.72 24.81 -15.71
N ALA A 243 15.86 24.19 -15.43
CA ALA A 243 16.73 23.59 -16.44
C ALA A 243 16.19 22.24 -16.97
N GLU A 244 15.52 21.46 -16.14
CA GLU A 244 14.88 20.19 -16.52
C GLU A 244 13.52 20.04 -15.84
N PRO A 245 12.47 20.70 -16.38
CA PRO A 245 11.14 20.70 -15.78
C PRO A 245 10.58 19.32 -15.45
N PRO A 246 10.81 18.26 -16.27
CA PRO A 246 10.29 16.93 -15.96
C PRO A 246 10.82 16.28 -14.66
N LEU A 247 11.86 16.83 -14.03
CA LEU A 247 12.27 16.40 -12.69
C LEU A 247 11.30 16.85 -11.59
N ALA A 248 10.54 17.92 -11.82
CA ALA A 248 9.65 18.49 -10.82
C ALA A 248 8.61 17.50 -10.33
N ARG A 249 8.06 16.62 -11.20
CA ARG A 249 7.05 15.64 -10.78
C ARG A 249 7.58 14.64 -9.76
N TRP A 250 8.85 14.23 -9.88
CA TRP A 250 9.46 13.26 -8.98
C TRP A 250 9.73 13.88 -7.62
N LEU A 251 10.27 15.10 -7.62
CA LEU A 251 10.50 15.85 -6.39
C LEU A 251 9.19 16.29 -5.73
N ASP A 252 8.15 16.65 -6.50
CA ASP A 252 6.81 16.97 -6.00
C ASP A 252 6.13 15.73 -5.40
N ALA A 253 6.30 14.55 -5.99
CA ALA A 253 5.78 13.30 -5.43
C ALA A 253 6.40 13.01 -4.05
N LEU A 254 7.74 13.09 -3.93
CA LEU A 254 8.42 12.97 -2.64
C LEU A 254 8.01 14.05 -1.64
N TRP A 255 7.80 15.29 -2.12
CA TRP A 255 7.36 16.40 -1.29
C TRP A 255 5.95 16.20 -0.74
N ARG A 256 5.03 15.65 -1.55
CA ARG A 256 3.65 15.38 -1.15
C ARG A 256 3.52 14.16 -0.27
N ALA A 257 4.32 13.12 -0.49
CA ALA A 257 4.39 11.97 0.40
C ALA A 257 4.79 12.42 1.81
N ALA A 258 5.71 13.39 1.93
CA ALA A 258 6.02 14.01 3.22
C ALA A 258 4.89 14.87 3.83
N ASP A 259 3.89 15.30 3.04
CA ASP A 259 2.72 16.07 3.51
C ASP A 259 1.56 15.17 3.94
N SER A 260 1.30 14.06 3.22
CA SER A 260 0.15 13.18 3.46
C SER A 260 0.19 12.49 4.82
N VAL A 261 1.39 12.31 5.38
CA VAL A 261 1.58 11.69 6.70
C VAL A 261 1.25 12.64 7.86
N GLN A 262 1.06 13.94 7.61
CA GLN A 262 0.76 14.94 8.64
C GLN A 262 -0.75 15.10 8.97
N GLY A 263 -1.63 14.24 8.46
CA GLY A 263 -3.09 14.32 8.62
C GLY A 263 -3.64 13.65 9.90
N GLU A 264 -4.54 14.36 10.61
CA GLU A 264 -5.38 14.10 11.82
C GLU A 264 -4.98 13.09 12.94
N GLY A 265 -4.00 12.20 12.76
CA GLY A 265 -3.53 11.23 13.76
C GLY A 265 -2.01 10.97 13.77
N GLY A 266 -1.21 11.75 13.03
CA GLY A 266 0.24 11.55 12.94
C GLY A 266 0.94 11.46 14.30
N SER A 267 1.86 10.49 14.43
CA SER A 267 2.54 10.18 15.68
C SER A 267 3.22 11.44 16.27
N SER A 268 3.10 11.63 17.58
CA SER A 268 3.67 12.77 18.29
C SER A 268 5.21 12.84 18.32
N GLY A 269 5.89 11.93 17.60
CA GLY A 269 7.34 11.79 17.52
C GLY A 269 7.97 12.30 16.20
N ALA A 270 7.19 12.47 15.13
CA ALA A 270 7.66 13.19 13.95
C ALA A 270 7.90 14.66 14.31
N LEU A 271 8.96 15.29 13.79
CA LEU A 271 9.27 16.69 14.08
C LEU A 271 8.00 17.55 14.05
N PRO A 272 7.71 18.33 15.12
CA PRO A 272 6.51 19.13 15.18
C PRO A 272 6.52 20.07 13.98
N ALA A 273 5.53 19.88 13.10
CA ALA A 273 5.16 20.74 11.97
C ALA A 273 6.20 21.83 11.66
N MET A 274 7.24 21.48 10.91
CA MET A 274 7.94 22.45 10.06
C MET A 274 7.07 22.83 8.85
N ALA A 275 5.75 22.93 9.05
CA ALA A 275 4.89 23.70 8.18
C ALA A 275 5.20 25.17 8.51
N PRO A 276 5.85 25.91 7.60
CA PRO A 276 6.34 27.25 7.91
C PRO A 276 5.22 28.20 8.36
N GLU A 277 5.35 28.80 9.55
CA GLU A 277 4.74 30.10 9.79
C GLU A 277 5.46 31.11 8.87
N ALA A 278 4.76 31.97 8.13
CA ALA A 278 5.33 32.82 7.07
C ALA A 278 6.32 33.93 7.54
N ALA A 279 7.02 33.74 8.65
CA ALA A 279 7.79 34.75 9.36
C ALA A 279 9.32 34.59 9.27
N ALA A 280 9.89 33.40 8.99
CA ALA A 280 11.35 33.23 8.89
C ALA A 280 11.88 33.14 7.43
N PRO A 281 13.16 33.46 7.17
CA PRO A 281 13.75 33.37 5.82
C PRO A 281 13.84 31.94 5.28
N GLU A 282 14.02 30.94 6.15
CA GLU A 282 13.98 29.51 5.80
C GLU A 282 12.61 29.09 5.25
N ASP A 283 11.54 29.62 5.84
CA ASP A 283 10.14 29.37 5.47
C ASP A 283 9.77 29.88 4.08
N ALA A 284 10.38 31.00 3.67
CA ALA A 284 10.20 31.56 2.34
C ALA A 284 10.86 30.70 1.25
N GLY A 285 11.98 30.05 1.55
CA GLY A 285 12.66 29.14 0.64
C GLY A 285 11.84 27.86 0.41
N PHE A 286 11.31 27.30 1.49
CA PHE A 286 10.42 26.15 1.48
C PHE A 286 9.18 26.38 0.60
N LEU A 287 8.39 27.42 0.91
CA LEU A 287 7.16 27.73 0.16
C LEU A 287 7.43 28.06 -1.31
N ALA A 288 8.58 28.68 -1.59
CA ALA A 288 8.98 28.99 -2.96
C ALA A 288 9.37 27.74 -3.76
N LEU A 289 10.04 26.76 -3.14
CA LEU A 289 10.36 25.49 -3.78
C LEU A 289 9.10 24.65 -4.00
N GLU A 290 8.26 24.52 -2.98
CA GLU A 290 6.96 23.83 -3.08
C GLU A 290 6.11 24.38 -4.21
N ALA A 291 5.92 25.71 -4.27
CA ALA A 291 5.15 26.35 -5.33
C ALA A 291 5.75 26.09 -6.72
N ALA A 292 7.08 26.07 -6.84
CA ALA A 292 7.77 25.78 -8.09
C ALA A 292 7.64 24.31 -8.53
N LEU A 293 7.66 23.39 -7.57
CA LEU A 293 7.43 21.95 -7.77
C LEU A 293 6.02 21.71 -8.28
N ARG A 294 5.00 22.18 -7.55
CA ARG A 294 3.58 22.03 -7.92
C ARG A 294 3.26 22.65 -9.27
N GLN A 295 3.70 23.90 -9.51
CA GLN A 295 3.46 24.57 -10.79
C GLN A 295 4.09 23.83 -11.98
N SER A 296 5.26 23.24 -11.78
CA SER A 296 5.98 22.52 -12.83
C SER A 296 5.43 21.10 -13.04
N SER A 297 4.99 20.42 -11.97
CA SER A 297 4.45 19.06 -12.01
C SER A 297 3.05 19.01 -12.63
N GLU A 298 2.17 19.97 -12.32
CA GLU A 298 0.80 20.07 -12.88
C GLU A 298 0.75 20.10 -14.42
N ARG A 299 1.85 20.49 -15.06
CA ARG A 299 1.97 20.60 -16.52
C ARG A 299 2.42 19.29 -17.18
N GLN A 300 2.59 18.22 -16.42
CA GLN A 300 3.18 16.96 -16.88
C GLN A 300 2.17 15.82 -16.77
N GLU A 301 2.34 14.79 -17.60
CA GLU A 301 1.63 13.53 -17.40
C GLU A 301 2.10 12.89 -16.09
N VAL A 302 1.12 12.57 -15.24
CA VAL A 302 1.33 12.05 -13.89
C VAL A 302 1.49 10.53 -14.00
N LEU A 303 2.65 10.01 -13.61
CA LEU A 303 2.73 8.64 -13.12
C LEU A 303 1.95 8.64 -11.80
N GLN A 304 0.80 7.95 -11.78
CA GLN A 304 0.10 7.69 -10.53
C GLN A 304 0.91 6.62 -9.80
N LEU A 305 1.69 7.07 -8.82
CA LEU A 305 2.43 6.21 -7.90
C LEU A 305 1.68 6.27 -6.58
N ASP A 306 1.39 5.10 -6.02
CA ASP A 306 1.08 5.02 -4.60
C ASP A 306 2.36 5.25 -3.77
N GLU A 307 2.19 5.34 -2.46
CA GLU A 307 3.29 5.61 -1.52
C GLU A 307 4.35 4.50 -1.56
N ASP A 308 3.94 3.23 -1.55
CA ASP A 308 4.86 2.08 -1.59
C ASP A 308 5.69 2.05 -2.86
N GLN A 309 5.08 2.30 -4.02
CA GLN A 309 5.74 2.40 -5.31
C GLN A 309 6.73 3.56 -5.32
N LEU A 310 6.37 4.71 -4.75
CA LEU A 310 7.26 5.86 -4.66
C LEU A 310 8.49 5.56 -3.77
N LEU A 311 8.28 4.92 -2.63
CA LEU A 311 9.34 4.52 -1.70
C LEU A 311 10.29 3.51 -2.34
N ASN A 312 9.77 2.52 -3.05
CA ASN A 312 10.57 1.54 -3.79
C ASN A 312 11.38 2.17 -4.95
N LEU A 313 10.98 3.34 -5.43
CA LEU A 313 11.70 4.09 -6.46
C LEU A 313 12.75 5.06 -5.87
N LEU A 314 12.83 5.24 -4.55
CA LEU A 314 13.79 6.14 -3.90
C LEU A 314 15.24 5.92 -4.35
N PRO A 315 15.79 4.68 -4.35
CA PRO A 315 17.18 4.48 -4.77
C PRO A 315 17.43 4.92 -6.20
N LEU A 316 16.45 4.71 -7.08
CA LEU A 316 16.52 5.11 -8.48
C LEU A 316 16.47 6.63 -8.63
N ILE A 317 15.55 7.30 -7.93
CA ILE A 317 15.44 8.77 -7.94
C ILE A 317 16.76 9.38 -7.44
N LEU A 318 17.26 8.92 -6.29
CA LEU A 318 18.51 9.40 -5.69
C LEU A 318 19.71 9.17 -6.63
N HIS A 319 19.80 7.99 -7.24
CA HIS A 319 20.87 7.67 -8.17
C HIS A 319 20.86 8.58 -9.41
N GLN A 320 19.69 8.83 -10.00
CA GLN A 320 19.59 9.70 -11.18
C GLN A 320 19.88 11.17 -10.83
N LEU A 321 19.46 11.65 -9.65
CA LEU A 321 19.84 12.98 -9.16
C LEU A 321 21.36 13.09 -8.91
N TRP A 322 21.98 12.06 -8.33
CA TRP A 322 23.43 12.00 -8.17
C TRP A 322 24.13 12.04 -9.53
N ARG A 323 23.71 11.23 -10.51
CA ARG A 323 24.28 11.21 -11.87
C ARG A 323 24.19 12.56 -12.56
N ARG A 324 23.07 13.26 -12.40
CA ARG A 324 22.91 14.63 -12.91
C ARG A 324 23.96 15.57 -12.34
N HIS A 325 24.12 15.55 -11.01
CA HIS A 325 24.89 16.57 -10.30
C HIS A 325 26.37 16.25 -10.10
N ARG A 326 26.77 14.98 -10.25
CA ARG A 326 28.14 14.51 -10.02
C ARG A 326 28.80 13.96 -11.28
N ASP A 327 28.05 13.22 -12.08
CA ASP A 327 28.55 12.64 -13.34
C ASP A 327 28.26 13.51 -14.57
N GLY A 328 27.43 14.56 -14.42
CA GLY A 328 27.06 15.46 -15.50
C GLY A 328 26.15 14.79 -16.54
N ALA A 329 25.35 13.80 -16.12
CA ALA A 329 24.36 13.17 -16.98
C ALA A 329 23.28 14.18 -17.40
N GLU A 330 22.96 14.19 -18.69
CA GLU A 330 21.87 14.96 -19.28
C GLU A 330 20.60 14.10 -19.38
N SER A 331 19.41 14.71 -19.43
CA SER A 331 18.11 14.03 -19.56
C SER A 331 17.86 12.92 -18.53
N VAL A 332 18.25 13.16 -17.28
CA VAL A 332 18.07 12.17 -16.21
C VAL A 332 16.59 11.89 -15.92
N SER A 333 15.68 12.82 -16.21
CA SER A 333 14.24 12.63 -16.04
C SER A 333 13.64 11.62 -17.04
N GLU A 334 14.15 11.58 -18.28
CA GLU A 334 13.74 10.59 -19.28
C GLU A 334 14.28 9.20 -18.90
N THR A 335 15.52 9.15 -18.44
CA THR A 335 16.13 7.89 -17.95
C THR A 335 15.40 7.39 -16.70
N LEU A 336 15.12 8.27 -15.74
CA LEU A 336 14.35 7.96 -14.54
C LEU A 336 12.94 7.45 -14.88
N GLN A 337 12.27 8.04 -15.86
CA GLN A 337 10.96 7.57 -16.32
C GLN A 337 11.02 6.13 -16.84
N GLU A 338 11.99 5.83 -17.70
CA GLU A 338 12.11 4.50 -18.29
C GLU A 338 12.55 3.47 -17.25
N ASP A 339 13.55 3.81 -16.43
CA ASP A 339 14.04 2.93 -15.37
C ASP A 339 12.93 2.65 -14.34
N ALA A 340 12.12 3.66 -13.97
CA ALA A 340 11.02 3.48 -13.03
C ALA A 340 9.93 2.59 -13.63
N ARG A 341 9.58 2.80 -14.91
CA ARG A 341 8.63 1.93 -15.62
C ARG A 341 9.11 0.48 -15.64
N GLN A 342 10.40 0.26 -15.90
CA GLN A 342 10.99 -1.09 -15.88
C GLN A 342 11.04 -1.67 -14.47
N ALA A 343 11.38 -0.88 -13.46
CA ALA A 343 11.42 -1.32 -12.07
C ALA A 343 10.04 -1.76 -11.57
N LEU A 344 8.99 -0.95 -11.85
CA LEU A 344 7.62 -1.31 -11.50
C LEU A 344 7.16 -2.59 -12.21
N LEU A 345 7.46 -2.72 -13.51
CA LEU A 345 7.17 -3.95 -14.25
C LEU A 345 7.91 -5.16 -13.67
N ASN A 346 9.19 -5.02 -13.31
CA ASN A 346 9.98 -6.09 -12.72
C ASN A 346 9.43 -6.49 -11.35
N GLY A 347 9.02 -5.53 -10.51
CA GLY A 347 8.38 -5.81 -9.22
C GLY A 347 7.05 -6.54 -9.40
N GLU A 348 6.25 -6.15 -10.39
CA GLU A 348 5.02 -6.86 -10.76
C GLU A 348 5.26 -8.31 -11.19
N TYR A 349 6.37 -8.60 -11.91
CA TYR A 349 6.74 -9.97 -12.27
C TYR A 349 7.27 -10.76 -11.07
N GLN A 350 8.11 -10.15 -10.25
CA GLN A 350 8.68 -10.78 -9.07
C GLN A 350 7.58 -11.17 -8.07
N LEU A 351 6.61 -10.27 -7.80
CA LEU A 351 5.46 -10.56 -6.95
C LEU A 351 4.69 -11.79 -7.46
N ARG A 352 4.50 -11.91 -8.78
CA ARG A 352 3.81 -13.06 -9.39
C ARG A 352 4.62 -14.34 -9.22
N ASP A 353 5.92 -14.29 -9.48
CA ASP A 353 6.79 -15.46 -9.36
C ASP A 353 6.87 -15.94 -7.90
N GLU A 354 7.03 -15.01 -6.94
CA GLU A 354 7.02 -15.31 -5.51
C GLU A 354 5.68 -15.91 -5.06
N LEU A 355 4.56 -15.32 -5.48
CA LEU A 355 3.25 -15.87 -5.15
C LEU A 355 3.02 -17.25 -5.77
N ASP A 356 3.44 -17.45 -7.01
CA ASP A 356 3.33 -18.75 -7.68
C ASP A 356 4.12 -19.83 -6.93
N ASP A 357 5.35 -19.52 -6.50
CA ASP A 357 6.17 -20.42 -5.70
C ASP A 357 5.55 -20.72 -4.34
N LEU A 358 5.04 -19.71 -3.62
CA LEU A 358 4.36 -19.87 -2.33
C LEU A 358 3.07 -20.69 -2.47
N LEU A 359 2.26 -20.46 -3.51
CA LEU A 359 1.06 -21.25 -3.77
C LEU A 359 1.41 -22.70 -4.11
N LYS A 360 2.43 -22.94 -4.94
CA LYS A 360 2.91 -24.28 -5.27
C LYS A 360 3.46 -25.03 -4.05
N LEU A 361 4.09 -24.32 -3.14
CA LEU A 361 4.64 -24.89 -1.92
C LEU A 361 3.54 -25.20 -0.88
N HIS A 362 2.59 -24.29 -0.69
CA HIS A 362 1.68 -24.35 0.44
C HIS A 362 0.22 -24.64 0.06
N ALA A 363 -0.32 -24.01 -0.98
CA ALA A 363 -1.74 -24.09 -1.32
C ALA A 363 -2.08 -25.30 -2.19
N VAL A 364 -1.38 -25.46 -3.32
CA VAL A 364 -1.64 -26.52 -4.30
C VAL A 364 -1.58 -27.93 -3.69
N PRO A 365 -0.59 -28.27 -2.81
CA PRO A 365 -0.55 -29.59 -2.19
C PRO A 365 -1.74 -29.88 -1.26
N ALA A 366 -2.36 -28.84 -0.70
CA ALA A 366 -3.55 -28.93 0.15
C ALA A 366 -4.87 -28.85 -0.65
N GLY A 367 -4.80 -28.90 -1.98
CA GLY A 367 -5.96 -28.79 -2.86
C GLY A 367 -6.47 -27.36 -3.06
N GLY A 368 -5.64 -26.35 -2.74
CA GLY A 368 -5.87 -24.95 -3.04
C GLY A 368 -5.65 -24.60 -4.52
N MET A 369 -5.66 -23.30 -4.80
CA MET A 369 -5.57 -22.74 -6.15
C MET A 369 -4.12 -22.58 -6.63
N THR A 370 -3.91 -22.74 -7.94
CA THR A 370 -2.71 -22.22 -8.63
C THR A 370 -2.80 -20.72 -8.84
N LEU A 371 -1.70 -20.05 -9.20
CA LEU A 371 -1.74 -18.61 -9.49
C LEU A 371 -2.69 -18.26 -10.64
N GLU A 372 -2.71 -19.04 -11.72
CA GLU A 372 -3.64 -18.86 -12.84
C GLU A 372 -5.12 -18.98 -12.38
N GLN A 373 -5.42 -19.92 -11.50
CA GLN A 373 -6.77 -20.09 -10.94
C GLN A 373 -7.15 -18.93 -10.03
N LEU A 374 -6.23 -18.52 -9.15
CA LEU A 374 -6.42 -17.41 -8.23
C LEU A 374 -6.69 -16.11 -8.97
N ASP A 375 -5.88 -15.79 -10.00
CA ASP A 375 -6.07 -14.60 -10.84
C ASP A 375 -7.47 -14.60 -11.48
N GLY A 376 -7.90 -15.73 -12.05
CA GLY A 376 -9.25 -15.85 -12.62
C GLY A 376 -10.35 -15.61 -11.60
N PHE A 377 -10.25 -16.26 -10.44
CA PHE A 377 -11.23 -16.15 -9.35
C PHE A 377 -11.37 -14.72 -8.82
N TRP A 378 -10.24 -14.05 -8.55
CA TRP A 378 -10.22 -12.70 -8.01
C TRP A 378 -10.53 -11.62 -9.04
N THR A 379 -10.13 -11.81 -10.30
CA THR A 379 -10.52 -10.91 -11.41
C THR A 379 -12.03 -10.80 -11.52
N ALA A 380 -12.74 -11.93 -11.45
CA ALA A 380 -14.20 -11.94 -11.49
C ALA A 380 -14.79 -11.12 -10.33
N GLN A 381 -14.33 -11.37 -9.10
CA GLN A 381 -14.83 -10.69 -7.91
C GLN A 381 -14.62 -9.18 -7.96
N ARG A 382 -13.40 -8.73 -8.30
CA ARG A 382 -13.07 -7.31 -8.47
C ARG A 382 -13.88 -6.67 -9.60
N ALA A 383 -13.97 -7.33 -10.76
CA ALA A 383 -14.71 -6.81 -11.91
C ALA A 383 -16.22 -6.69 -11.65
N ALA A 384 -16.77 -7.50 -10.76
CA ALA A 384 -18.17 -7.41 -10.36
C ALA A 384 -18.45 -6.26 -9.38
N GLY A 385 -17.42 -5.58 -8.86
CA GLY A 385 -17.56 -4.49 -7.88
C GLY A 385 -18.16 -4.97 -6.56
N LEU A 386 -17.92 -6.23 -6.19
CA LEU A 386 -18.37 -6.76 -4.91
C LEU A 386 -17.44 -6.28 -3.79
N GLU A 387 -18.02 -5.88 -2.66
CA GLU A 387 -17.28 -5.63 -1.42
C GLU A 387 -16.96 -6.99 -0.79
N VAL A 388 -15.79 -7.52 -1.13
CA VAL A 388 -15.28 -8.81 -0.65
C VAL A 388 -13.85 -8.63 -0.17
N SER A 389 -13.52 -9.24 0.96
CA SER A 389 -12.14 -9.30 1.43
C SER A 389 -11.39 -10.37 0.63
N PRO A 390 -10.11 -10.14 0.26
CA PRO A 390 -9.27 -11.19 -0.33
C PRO A 390 -9.16 -12.42 0.57
N PHE A 391 -9.43 -12.27 1.88
CA PHE A 391 -9.28 -13.33 2.86
C PHE A 391 -10.58 -14.12 3.15
N ASP A 392 -11.74 -13.69 2.65
CA ASP A 392 -13.02 -14.36 2.93
C ASP A 392 -13.07 -15.81 2.42
N GLN A 393 -12.23 -16.15 1.43
CA GLN A 393 -12.19 -17.47 0.81
C GLN A 393 -10.82 -18.16 0.97
N LEU A 394 -10.11 -17.90 2.07
CA LEU A 394 -8.81 -18.52 2.33
C LEU A 394 -8.84 -20.05 2.30
N GLU A 395 -9.89 -20.70 2.82
CA GLU A 395 -10.00 -22.17 2.73
C GLU A 395 -10.03 -22.67 1.28
N ARG A 396 -10.60 -21.89 0.36
CA ARG A 396 -10.65 -22.23 -1.06
C ARG A 396 -9.33 -21.94 -1.77
N ILE A 397 -8.71 -20.81 -1.42
CA ILE A 397 -7.43 -20.37 -1.99
C ILE A 397 -6.30 -21.29 -1.52
N CYS A 398 -6.17 -21.50 -0.21
CA CYS A 398 -5.10 -22.30 0.40
C CYS A 398 -5.40 -23.80 0.43
N GLY A 399 -6.67 -24.18 0.30
CA GLY A 399 -7.12 -25.57 0.43
C GLY A 399 -7.59 -25.89 1.86
N LYS A 400 -8.68 -26.66 1.95
CA LYS A 400 -9.36 -26.99 3.23
C LYS A 400 -8.49 -27.74 4.23
N ASP A 401 -7.48 -28.44 3.73
CA ASP A 401 -6.58 -29.26 4.53
C ASP A 401 -5.27 -28.52 4.87
N LYS A 402 -5.17 -27.21 4.59
CA LYS A 402 -3.95 -26.44 4.83
C LYS A 402 -3.67 -26.34 6.33
N VAL A 403 -2.49 -26.82 6.71
CA VAL A 403 -1.88 -26.62 8.02
C VAL A 403 -0.57 -25.85 7.82
N TRP A 404 -0.33 -24.84 8.65
CA TRP A 404 0.87 -24.01 8.63
C TRP A 404 1.94 -24.61 9.53
N GLU A 405 3.18 -24.66 9.06
CA GLU A 405 4.30 -25.14 9.88
C GLU A 405 4.80 -24.05 10.84
N SER A 406 4.63 -22.78 10.46
CA SER A 406 4.92 -21.60 11.28
C SER A 406 3.94 -20.45 11.00
N ALA A 407 3.90 -19.49 11.92
CA ALA A 407 3.15 -18.24 11.72
C ALA A 407 3.80 -17.36 10.65
N ASP A 408 5.12 -17.45 10.46
CA ASP A 408 5.86 -16.63 9.51
C ASP A 408 5.54 -17.02 8.06
N GLU A 409 5.47 -18.33 7.76
CA GLU A 409 5.04 -18.82 6.44
C GLU A 409 3.61 -18.38 6.11
N ALA A 410 2.72 -18.42 7.10
CA ALA A 410 1.35 -17.97 6.93
C ALA A 410 1.34 -16.47 6.61
N ARG A 411 2.07 -15.68 7.38
CA ARG A 411 2.16 -14.23 7.19
C ARG A 411 2.71 -13.87 5.83
N GLU A 412 3.78 -14.53 5.40
CA GLU A 412 4.40 -14.33 4.09
C GLU A 412 3.38 -14.54 2.96
N LEU A 413 2.70 -15.71 2.91
CA LEU A 413 1.67 -15.93 1.89
C LEU A 413 0.55 -14.88 1.96
N MET A 414 0.06 -14.53 3.16
CA MET A 414 -1.04 -13.56 3.30
C MET A 414 -0.66 -12.17 2.80
N GLN A 415 0.58 -11.72 3.06
CA GLN A 415 1.10 -10.45 2.57
C GLN A 415 1.22 -10.46 1.04
N THR A 416 1.78 -11.52 0.45
CA THR A 416 1.89 -11.65 -1.00
C THR A 416 0.52 -11.74 -1.68
N LEU A 417 -0.44 -12.43 -1.05
CA LEU A 417 -1.84 -12.51 -1.50
C LEU A 417 -2.50 -11.13 -1.53
N LEU A 418 -2.32 -10.32 -0.48
CA LEU A 418 -2.89 -8.98 -0.40
C LEU A 418 -2.29 -8.05 -1.46
N ALA A 419 -0.97 -8.07 -1.62
CA ALA A 419 -0.27 -7.29 -2.64
C ALA A 419 -0.76 -7.67 -4.05
N TYR A 420 -0.92 -8.97 -4.32
CA TYR A 420 -1.42 -9.44 -5.61
C TYR A 420 -2.90 -9.09 -5.86
N TRP A 421 -3.74 -9.15 -4.82
CA TRP A 421 -5.12 -8.66 -4.87
C TRP A 421 -5.18 -7.18 -5.25
N HIS A 422 -4.31 -6.34 -4.69
CA HIS A 422 -4.18 -4.94 -5.08
C HIS A 422 -3.75 -4.78 -6.55
N GLN A 423 -2.73 -5.54 -6.99
CA GLN A 423 -2.27 -5.55 -8.39
C GLN A 423 -3.41 -5.87 -9.39
N ILE A 424 -4.31 -6.81 -9.06
CA ILE A 424 -5.48 -7.11 -9.89
C ILE A 424 -6.42 -5.91 -9.98
N GLY A 425 -6.62 -5.20 -8.88
CA GLY A 425 -7.40 -3.96 -8.85
C GLY A 425 -6.83 -2.91 -9.79
N GLU A 426 -5.54 -2.62 -9.67
CA GLU A 426 -4.83 -1.67 -10.54
C GLU A 426 -4.92 -2.06 -12.01
N ARG A 427 -4.71 -3.34 -12.33
CA ARG A 427 -4.88 -3.85 -13.70
C ARG A 427 -6.27 -3.56 -14.27
N LEU A 428 -7.33 -3.71 -13.47
CA LEU A 428 -8.71 -3.49 -13.91
C LEU A 428 -9.06 -1.99 -14.08
N LEU A 429 -8.33 -1.09 -13.42
CA LEU A 429 -8.48 0.36 -13.61
C LEU A 429 -7.75 0.87 -14.86
N ARG A 430 -6.76 0.13 -15.37
CA ARG A 430 -6.01 0.51 -16.57
C ARG A 430 -6.89 0.49 -17.83
N GLN A 431 -6.61 1.42 -18.74
CA GLN A 431 -7.21 1.38 -20.08
C GLN A 431 -6.66 0.16 -20.85
N PRO A 432 -7.52 -0.63 -21.52
CA PRO A 432 -7.08 -1.79 -22.27
C PRO A 432 -6.04 -1.42 -23.33
N ASN A 433 -4.80 -1.89 -23.15
CA ASN A 433 -3.71 -1.67 -24.08
C ASN A 433 -3.01 -3.00 -24.38
N PRO A 434 -3.02 -3.50 -25.63
CA PRO A 434 -2.37 -4.76 -25.98
C PRO A 434 -0.84 -4.71 -25.85
N ASP A 435 -0.25 -3.52 -25.82
CA ASP A 435 1.19 -3.32 -25.68
C ASP A 435 1.61 -3.12 -24.21
N ASP A 436 0.67 -3.07 -23.25
CA ASP A 436 0.95 -2.98 -21.81
C ASP A 436 0.84 -4.37 -21.15
N PRO A 437 1.96 -5.00 -20.75
CA PRO A 437 1.95 -6.26 -20.03
C PRO A 437 1.11 -6.23 -18.73
N GLY A 438 0.99 -5.06 -18.10
CA GLY A 438 0.20 -4.87 -16.88
C GLY A 438 -1.31 -5.01 -17.11
N CYS A 439 -1.79 -4.96 -18.36
CA CYS A 439 -3.21 -5.16 -18.70
C CYS A 439 -3.64 -6.64 -18.74
N PHE A 440 -2.71 -7.60 -18.69
CA PHE A 440 -3.03 -9.01 -18.90
C PHE A 440 -3.10 -9.81 -17.59
N PRO A 441 -4.02 -10.80 -17.51
CA PRO A 441 -4.01 -11.78 -16.44
C PRO A 441 -2.76 -12.65 -16.47
N HIS A 442 -2.41 -13.21 -15.31
CA HIS A 442 -1.43 -14.29 -15.24
C HIS A 442 -2.01 -15.53 -15.90
N ILE A 443 -1.34 -16.00 -16.96
CA ILE A 443 -1.68 -17.20 -17.70
C ILE A 443 -0.43 -18.06 -17.78
N GLU A 444 -0.50 -19.30 -17.31
CA GLU A 444 0.66 -20.18 -17.29
C GLU A 444 1.00 -20.61 -18.71
N MET A 445 2.14 -20.12 -19.21
CA MET A 445 2.62 -20.46 -20.54
C MET A 445 3.53 -21.68 -20.49
N PRO A 446 3.36 -22.69 -21.37
CA PRO A 446 4.25 -23.84 -21.38
C PRO A 446 5.69 -23.40 -21.69
N ALA A 447 6.65 -23.85 -20.85
CA ALA A 447 8.07 -23.47 -20.92
C ALA A 447 8.73 -23.67 -22.31
N LYS A 448 8.16 -24.54 -23.16
CA LYS A 448 8.47 -24.63 -24.58
C LYS A 448 7.19 -24.90 -25.37
N PHE A 449 6.86 -24.01 -26.29
CA PHE A 449 5.86 -24.29 -27.31
C PHE A 449 6.47 -25.27 -28.31
N ASP A 450 6.12 -26.56 -28.20
CA ASP A 450 6.45 -27.56 -29.20
C ASP A 450 5.26 -27.70 -30.15
N GLU A 451 5.38 -27.17 -31.36
CA GLU A 451 4.35 -27.33 -32.41
C GLU A 451 4.03 -28.81 -32.70
N ALA A 452 4.97 -29.73 -32.44
CA ALA A 452 4.73 -31.16 -32.61
C ALA A 452 3.95 -31.80 -31.44
N HIS A 453 3.92 -31.14 -30.27
CA HIS A 453 3.22 -31.58 -29.07
C HIS A 453 2.52 -30.38 -28.42
N PRO A 454 1.42 -29.88 -29.04
CA PRO A 454 0.67 -28.78 -28.45
C PRO A 454 0.25 -29.13 -27.01
N PRO A 455 0.15 -28.12 -26.12
CA PRO A 455 -0.26 -28.36 -24.74
C PRO A 455 -1.57 -29.14 -24.69
N LYS A 456 -1.65 -30.10 -23.74
CA LYS A 456 -2.81 -30.98 -23.62
C LYS A 456 -4.07 -30.26 -23.15
N ALA A 457 -3.91 -29.10 -22.49
CA ALA A 457 -4.98 -28.22 -22.08
C ALA A 457 -4.89 -26.91 -22.89
N ALA A 458 -6.05 -26.28 -23.10
CA ALA A 458 -6.09 -24.93 -23.66
C ALA A 458 -5.38 -23.96 -22.71
N ILE A 459 -4.55 -23.07 -23.28
CA ILE A 459 -3.90 -21.99 -22.53
C ILE A 459 -4.97 -21.07 -21.94
N GLY A 460 -4.89 -20.73 -20.66
CA GLY A 460 -5.89 -19.90 -19.97
C GLY A 460 -7.13 -20.67 -19.50
N ARG A 461 -7.13 -22.01 -19.56
CA ARG A 461 -8.26 -22.82 -19.12
C ARG A 461 -8.50 -22.71 -17.62
N ASP A 462 -7.45 -22.70 -16.82
CA ASP A 462 -7.57 -22.74 -15.36
C ASP A 462 -8.02 -21.37 -14.81
N PHE A 463 -7.57 -20.31 -15.48
CA PHE A 463 -8.09 -18.96 -15.30
C PHE A 463 -9.59 -18.91 -15.60
N ALA A 464 -10.00 -19.38 -16.78
CA ALA A 464 -11.40 -19.32 -17.20
C ALA A 464 -12.33 -20.16 -16.31
N LEU A 465 -11.89 -21.35 -15.89
CA LEU A 465 -12.65 -22.19 -14.95
C LEU A 465 -12.90 -21.47 -13.63
N SER A 466 -11.86 -20.84 -13.08
CA SER A 466 -11.93 -20.19 -11.76
C SER A 466 -12.71 -18.87 -11.83
N PHE A 467 -12.58 -18.13 -12.93
CA PHE A 467 -13.38 -16.93 -13.21
C PHE A 467 -14.87 -17.25 -13.28
N LEU A 468 -15.26 -18.30 -14.01
CA LEU A 468 -16.65 -18.74 -14.09
C LEU A 468 -17.15 -19.30 -12.75
N ALA A 469 -16.31 -20.03 -12.01
CA ALA A 469 -16.67 -20.54 -10.69
C ALA A 469 -16.90 -19.39 -9.68
N ALA A 470 -16.16 -18.28 -9.76
CA ALA A 470 -16.42 -17.10 -8.94
C ALA A 470 -17.79 -16.47 -9.28
N ILE A 471 -18.13 -16.38 -10.57
CA ILE A 471 -19.44 -15.87 -11.01
C ILE A 471 -20.59 -16.69 -10.40
N GLU A 472 -20.42 -18.00 -10.23
CA GLU A 472 -21.40 -18.87 -9.59
C GLU A 472 -21.63 -18.55 -8.11
N ASP A 473 -20.72 -17.83 -7.45
CA ASP A 473 -20.86 -17.42 -6.05
C ASP A 473 -21.52 -16.04 -5.92
N PHE A 474 -21.63 -15.29 -7.01
CA PHE A 474 -22.14 -13.92 -6.95
C PHE A 474 -23.57 -13.83 -6.44
N PRO A 475 -23.93 -12.72 -5.76
CA PRO A 475 -25.31 -12.42 -5.43
C PRO A 475 -26.22 -12.49 -6.67
N ARG A 476 -27.49 -12.87 -6.45
CA ARG A 476 -28.45 -13.01 -7.55
C ARG A 476 -28.59 -11.71 -8.37
N SER A 477 -28.45 -10.55 -7.74
CA SER A 477 -28.44 -9.23 -8.39
C SER A 477 -27.32 -9.09 -9.43
N ALA A 478 -26.10 -9.47 -9.09
CA ALA A 478 -24.95 -9.43 -10.01
C ALA A 478 -25.10 -10.46 -11.15
N LYS A 479 -25.62 -11.66 -10.85
CA LYS A 479 -25.90 -12.69 -11.88
C LYS A 479 -26.98 -12.27 -12.89
N LEU A 480 -27.93 -11.41 -12.49
CA LEU A 480 -28.95 -10.90 -13.42
C LEU A 480 -28.36 -10.02 -14.51
N LEU A 481 -27.25 -9.31 -14.24
CA LEU A 481 -26.52 -8.53 -15.26
C LEU A 481 -25.89 -9.43 -16.32
N LEU A 482 -25.50 -10.65 -15.95
CA LEU A 482 -24.97 -11.66 -16.87
C LEU A 482 -26.06 -12.34 -17.71
N MET A 483 -27.34 -12.05 -17.47
CA MET A 483 -28.43 -12.51 -18.33
C MET A 483 -28.60 -11.64 -19.58
N ASP A 484 -27.92 -10.49 -19.66
CA ASP A 484 -27.82 -9.67 -20.86
C ASP A 484 -27.19 -10.48 -22.03
N PRO A 485 -27.82 -10.53 -23.21
CA PRO A 485 -27.23 -11.14 -24.40
C PRO A 485 -25.82 -10.63 -24.74
N GLU A 486 -25.51 -9.36 -24.45
CA GLU A 486 -24.20 -8.77 -24.68
C GLU A 486 -23.17 -9.31 -23.67
N ALA A 487 -23.52 -9.37 -22.38
CA ALA A 487 -22.66 -9.97 -21.36
C ALA A 487 -22.37 -11.46 -21.67
N LYS A 488 -23.37 -12.22 -22.13
CA LYS A 488 -23.17 -13.60 -22.58
C LYS A 488 -22.24 -13.71 -23.79
N HIS A 489 -22.30 -12.76 -24.72
CA HIS A 489 -21.39 -12.74 -25.85
C HIS A 489 -19.94 -12.57 -25.39
N TRP A 490 -19.70 -11.70 -24.40
CA TRP A 490 -18.37 -11.47 -23.83
C TRP A 490 -17.84 -12.62 -22.97
N LEU A 491 -18.73 -13.42 -22.36
CA LEU A 491 -18.35 -14.61 -21.59
C LEU A 491 -18.09 -15.87 -22.45
N ALA A 492 -18.62 -15.93 -23.67
CA ALA A 492 -18.47 -17.11 -24.53
C ALA A 492 -17.01 -17.58 -24.75
N PRO A 493 -16.00 -16.69 -24.87
CA PRO A 493 -14.59 -17.10 -24.90
C PRO A 493 -14.13 -17.82 -23.61
N PHE A 494 -14.57 -17.36 -22.44
CA PHE A 494 -14.25 -17.98 -21.16
C PHE A 494 -14.88 -19.37 -21.05
N GLU A 495 -16.15 -19.51 -21.46
CA GLU A 495 -16.84 -20.81 -21.51
C GLU A 495 -16.11 -21.79 -22.45
N ALA A 496 -15.67 -21.31 -23.62
CA ALA A 496 -14.90 -22.12 -24.57
C ALA A 496 -13.56 -22.59 -23.98
N LEU A 497 -12.80 -21.68 -23.35
CA LEU A 497 -11.53 -22.00 -22.69
C LEU A 497 -11.72 -23.00 -21.54
N ALA A 498 -12.75 -22.81 -20.71
CA ALA A 498 -13.07 -23.71 -19.59
C ALA A 498 -13.38 -25.14 -20.07
N GLU A 499 -14.07 -25.28 -21.20
CA GLU A 499 -14.33 -26.56 -21.89
C GLU A 499 -13.08 -27.14 -22.58
N GLY A 500 -11.94 -26.44 -22.54
CA GLY A 500 -10.68 -26.86 -23.16
C GLY A 500 -10.63 -26.65 -24.67
N LYS A 501 -11.46 -25.75 -25.21
CA LYS A 501 -11.41 -25.36 -26.62
C LYS A 501 -10.36 -24.26 -26.84
N SER A 502 -9.70 -24.29 -27.99
CA SER A 502 -8.93 -23.14 -28.46
C SER A 502 -9.88 -22.01 -28.86
N LEU A 503 -9.40 -20.76 -28.76
CA LEU A 503 -10.10 -19.57 -29.26
C LEU A 503 -9.91 -19.33 -30.77
N GLU A 504 -9.05 -20.12 -31.42
CA GLU A 504 -8.82 -20.11 -32.88
C GLU A 504 -9.92 -20.81 -33.71
#